data_AF-A0A091E7N3-F1
#
_entry.id   AF-A0A091E7N3-F1
#
_cell.length_a   1.000
_cell.length_b   1.000
_cell.length_c   1.000
_cell.angle_alpha   90.00
_cell.angle_beta   90.00
_cell.angle_gamma   90.00
#
_symmetry.space_group_name_H-M   'P 1'
#
loop_
_entity.id
_entity.type
_entity.pdbx_description
1 polymer ?
#
loop_
_entity_poly.entity_id
_entity_poly.type
_entity_poly.pdbx_seq_one_letter_code
_entity_poly.pdbx_strand_id
1 'polypeptide(L)' 'DPHVGLLHRGTEKLIEYKTYLQALPYFDRLDYVSMMCNEQAYSLAVEKLLNIRPPPRAQWIR' A
#
# COMPACT_ATOMS: atom_id res chain seq x y z
N ASP A 1 28.87 10.71 -4.42
CA ASP A 1 27.58 11.37 -4.69
C ASP A 1 26.52 10.28 -4.83
N PRO A 2 25.47 10.23 -3.99
CA PRO A 2 24.45 9.20 -4.10
C PRO A 2 23.54 9.44 -5.33
N HIS A 3 23.75 8.66 -6.39
CA HIS A 3 22.87 8.63 -7.56
C HIS A 3 21.70 7.67 -7.32
N VAL A 4 20.50 8.21 -7.10
CA VAL A 4 19.27 7.44 -6.85
C VAL A 4 18.38 7.35 -8.10
N GLY A 5 17.39 6.46 -8.09
CA GLY A 5 16.40 6.32 -9.17
C GLY A 5 16.61 5.14 -10.13
N LEU A 6 17.68 4.35 -9.96
CA LEU A 6 17.94 3.14 -10.77
C LEU A 6 16.84 2.06 -10.67
N LEU A 7 16.06 2.10 -9.58
CA LEU A 7 14.88 1.24 -9.35
C LEU A 7 13.57 2.05 -9.35
N HIS A 8 13.57 3.24 -9.94
CA HIS A 8 12.32 3.96 -10.17
C HIS A 8 11.47 3.19 -11.18
N ARG A 9 10.23 2.87 -10.79
CA ARG A 9 9.32 2.00 -11.57
C ARG A 9 8.02 2.70 -12.00
N GLY A 10 7.88 4.01 -11.77
CA GLY A 10 6.64 4.73 -12.06
C GLY A 10 5.42 4.18 -11.30
N THR A 11 5.64 3.58 -10.12
CA THR A 11 4.60 2.86 -9.36
C THR A 11 3.36 3.71 -9.11
N GLU A 12 3.54 4.96 -8.67
CA GLU A 12 2.43 5.88 -8.42
C GLU A 12 1.60 6.17 -9.67
N LYS A 13 2.24 6.31 -10.84
CA LYS A 13 1.55 6.52 -12.12
C LYS A 13 0.74 5.29 -12.53
N LEU A 14 1.27 4.10 -12.28
CA LEU A 14 0.55 2.85 -12.55
C LEU A 14 -0.67 2.67 -11.64
N ILE A 15 -0.61 3.19 -10.41
CA ILE A 15 -1.73 3.16 -9.46
C ILE A 15 -2.87 4.07 -9.92
N GLU A 16 -2.59 5.23 -10.51
CA GLU A 16 -3.63 6.15 -11.04
C GLU A 16 -4.55 5.49 -12.08
N TYR A 17 -4.05 4.49 -12.83
CA TYR A 17 -4.83 3.77 -13.85
C TYR A 17 -5.46 2.47 -13.32
N LYS A 18 -5.50 2.26 -12.01
CA LYS A 18 -6.00 1.03 -11.38
C LYS A 18 -7.00 1.34 -10.28
N THR A 19 -7.90 0.38 -10.03
CA THR A 19 -8.82 0.47 -8.89
C THR A 19 -8.07 0.25 -7.57
N TYR A 20 -8.67 0.67 -6.45
CA TYR A 20 -8.06 0.54 -5.12
C TYR A 20 -7.58 -0.89 -4.81
N LEU A 21 -8.37 -1.91 -5.17
CA LEU A 21 -8.00 -3.31 -4.97
C LEU A 21 -6.90 -3.77 -5.92
N GLN A 22 -6.94 -3.33 -7.18
CA GLN A 22 -5.88 -3.63 -8.16
C GLN A 22 -4.55 -2.96 -7.82
N ALA A 23 -4.58 -1.83 -7.10
CA ALA A 23 -3.42 -1.09 -6.67
C ALA A 23 -2.73 -1.72 -5.43
N LEU A 24 -3.44 -2.52 -4.63
CA LEU A 24 -2.93 -3.12 -3.38
C LEU A 24 -1.56 -3.80 -3.53
N PRO A 25 -1.31 -4.67 -4.54
CA PRO A 25 -0.03 -5.40 -4.65
C PRO A 25 1.18 -4.51 -5.00
N TYR A 26 0.97 -3.23 -5.33
CA TYR A 26 2.10 -2.31 -5.48
C TYR A 26 2.71 -1.95 -4.13
N PHE A 27 1.92 -1.89 -3.06
CA PHE A 27 2.39 -1.54 -1.72
C PHE A 27 3.25 -2.66 -1.11
N ASP A 28 2.97 -3.93 -1.42
CA ASP A 28 3.86 -5.07 -1.11
C ASP A 28 5.28 -4.91 -1.67
N ARG A 29 5.41 -4.21 -2.81
CA ARG A 29 6.63 -4.16 -3.60
C ARG A 29 7.40 -2.86 -3.42
N LEU A 30 6.95 -1.94 -2.58
CA LEU A 30 7.66 -0.70 -2.27
C LEU A 30 8.80 -0.96 -1.30
N ASP A 31 8.48 -1.23 -0.03
CA ASP A 31 9.41 -1.84 0.91
C ASP A 31 9.20 -3.35 0.90
N TYR A 32 10.05 -4.01 0.12
CA TYR A 32 9.97 -5.44 -0.19
C TYR A 32 10.40 -6.35 0.98
N VAL A 33 10.76 -5.81 2.15
CA VAL A 33 10.97 -6.61 3.37
C VAL A 33 9.82 -6.49 4.38
N SER A 34 8.92 -5.52 4.20
CA SER A 34 7.83 -5.21 5.15
C SER A 34 6.45 -5.16 4.47
N MET A 35 6.19 -6.12 3.59
CA MET A 35 4.97 -6.23 2.76
C MET A 35 3.67 -5.93 3.53
N MET A 36 3.44 -6.66 4.63
CA MET A 36 2.22 -6.54 5.44
C MET A 36 2.06 -5.15 6.07
N CYS A 37 3.16 -4.49 6.46
CA CYS A 37 3.11 -3.14 7.03
C CYS A 37 2.68 -2.11 5.98
N ASN A 38 3.15 -2.25 4.74
CA ASN A 38 2.75 -1.37 3.65
C ASN A 38 1.30 -1.59 3.23
N GLU A 39 0.85 -2.84 3.14
CA GLU A 39 -0.57 -3.15 2.91
C GLU A 39 -1.45 -2.61 4.02
N GLN A 40 -1.02 -2.73 5.28
CA GLN A 40 -1.74 -2.16 6.43
C GLN A 40 -1.83 -0.64 6.34
N ALA A 41 -0.73 0.06 6.01
CA ALA A 41 -0.74 1.51 5.83
C ALA A 41 -1.71 1.95 4.73
N TYR A 42 -1.69 1.27 3.59
CA TYR A 42 -2.63 1.53 2.49
C TYR A 42 -4.08 1.21 2.87
N SER A 43 -4.31 0.08 3.55
CA SER A 43 -5.64 -0.33 4.02
C SER A 43 -6.21 0.69 5.00
N LEU A 44 -5.42 1.19 5.95
CA LEU A 44 -5.83 2.23 6.90
C LEU A 44 -6.18 3.54 6.18
N ALA A 45 -5.44 3.91 5.13
CA ALA A 45 -5.74 5.10 4.34
C ALA A 45 -7.09 4.96 3.61
N VAL A 46 -7.34 3.82 2.97
CA VAL A 46 -8.61 3.53 2.28
C VAL A 46 -9.78 3.43 3.26
N GLU A 47 -9.61 2.72 4.38
CA GLU A 47 -10.62 2.58 5.44
C GLU A 47 -10.98 3.95 6.05
N LYS A 48 -9.99 4.83 6.26
CA LYS A 48 -10.20 6.20 6.74
C LYS A 48 -10.96 7.06 5.74
N LEU A 49 -10.65 6.98 4.45
CA LEU A 49 -11.38 7.70 3.39
C LEU A 49 -12.83 7.22 3.27
N LEU A 50 -13.08 5.93 3.46
CA LEU A 50 -14.41 5.33 3.44
C LEU A 50 -15.17 5.49 4.76
N ASN A 51 -14.53 6.01 5.81
CA ASN A 51 -15.10 6.16 7.15
C ASN A 51 -15.69 4.84 7.71
N ILE A 52 -14.99 3.72 7.47
CA ILE A 52 -15.37 2.39 7.96
C ILE A 52 -14.37 1.90 9.02
N ARG A 53 -14.85 1.06 9.94
CA ARG A 53 -14.00 0.40 10.94
C ARG A 53 -14.00 -1.11 10.73
N PRO A 54 -12.83 -1.76 10.62
CA PRO A 54 -12.75 -3.20 10.52
C PRO A 54 -13.15 -3.92 11.82
N PRO A 55 -13.56 -5.20 11.78
CA PRO A 55 -13.96 -5.93 12.97
C PRO A 55 -12.79 -6.10 13.96
N PRO A 56 -13.05 -6.23 15.28
CA PRO A 56 -12.00 -6.34 16.29
C PRO A 56 -11.01 -7.48 16.02
N ARG A 57 -11.48 -8.64 15.57
CA ARG A 57 -10.62 -9.76 15.19
C ARG A 57 -9.61 -9.37 14.10
N ALA A 58 -10.06 -8.61 13.09
CA ALA A 58 -9.15 -8.16 12.04
C ALA A 58 -8.11 -7.20 12.61
N GLN A 59 -8.49 -6.25 13.48
CA GLN A 59 -7.55 -5.30 14.11
C GLN A 59 -6.43 -5.97 14.93
N TRP A 60 -6.65 -7.17 15.47
CA TRP A 60 -5.64 -7.90 16.24
C TRP A 60 -4.70 -8.77 15.39
N ILE A 61 -5.12 -9.13 14.17
CA ILE A 61 -4.34 -10.00 13.27
C ILE A 61 -3.32 -9.20 12.46
N ARG A 62 -3.65 -7.95 12.13
CA ARG A 62 -2.78 -6.96 11.48
C ARG A 62 -2.14 -6.07 12.54
#